data_AF-A0A3N9NGI6-F1
#
_entry.id   AF-A0A3N9NGI6-F1
#
_cell.length_a   1.000
_cell.length_b   1.000
_cell.length_c   1.000
_cell.angle_alpha   90.00
_cell.angle_beta   90.00
_cell.angle_gamma   90.00
#
_symmetry.space_group_name_H-M   'P 1'
#
loop_
_entity.id
_entity.type
_entity.pdbx_description
1 polymer ?
#
loop_
_entity_poly.entity_id
_entity_poly.type
_entity_poly.pdbx_seq_one_letter_code
_entity_poly.pdbx_strand_id
1 'polypeptide(L)'
;DRSKLSKRQGDVAVEDFLEKGYLPEALNNFVALLGWNPGTDQEIFSIDELITTFSLERVHKSGAVFDLPKLNWMNRLYIRQLSPARRNSYIGSFLDKAGFDTSDPIKNQKVVEAIYQRISNGTDVKQEASIFYLDKLEIREPEAREILKKSSARRVLETFLSKTDEVDDLNINTFQNVMKEIQAETGIRKQELWMPVRVALTGVTHGPDLPLVIDILDRNKIRSFINQALTSVS
;
A
#
# COMPACT_ATOMS: atom_id res chain seq x y z
N ASP A 1 -22.53 -11.87 -1.72
CA ASP A 1 -23.58 -12.65 -2.41
C ASP A 1 -22.98 -13.76 -3.24
N ARG A 2 -23.32 -15.02 -2.95
CA ARG A 2 -22.87 -16.21 -3.69
C ARG A 2 -23.65 -16.41 -5.00
N SER A 3 -23.85 -15.33 -5.74
CA SER A 3 -24.70 -15.28 -6.93
C SER A 3 -23.95 -15.71 -8.19
N LYS A 4 -24.71 -16.12 -9.22
CA LYS A 4 -24.17 -16.33 -10.57
C LYS A 4 -23.59 -15.02 -11.10
N LEU A 5 -22.37 -15.07 -11.62
CA LEU A 5 -21.75 -13.95 -12.32
C LEU A 5 -22.68 -13.50 -13.47
N SER A 6 -23.09 -12.25 -13.46
CA SER A 6 -23.93 -11.68 -14.51
C SER A 6 -23.49 -10.26 -14.81
N LYS A 7 -23.73 -9.78 -16.04
CA LYS A 7 -23.49 -8.39 -16.45
C LYS A 7 -24.10 -7.33 -15.51
N ARG A 8 -25.08 -7.73 -14.69
CA ARG A 8 -25.74 -6.86 -13.71
C ARG A 8 -24.96 -6.72 -12.39
N GLN A 9 -23.91 -7.52 -12.17
CA GLN A 9 -23.13 -7.59 -10.93
C GLN A 9 -21.72 -7.00 -11.04
N GLY A 10 -21.35 -6.43 -12.19
CA GLY A 10 -20.07 -5.77 -12.42
C GLY A 10 -19.30 -6.40 -13.58
N ASP A 11 -17.97 -6.32 -13.49
CA ASP A 11 -17.04 -6.88 -14.47
C ASP A 11 -17.33 -8.36 -14.72
N VAL A 12 -17.50 -8.69 -15.99
CA VAL A 12 -17.74 -10.06 -16.45
C VAL A 12 -16.79 -10.44 -17.56
N ALA A 13 -16.20 -9.46 -18.24
CA ALA A 13 -15.21 -9.67 -19.27
C ALA A 13 -13.83 -9.77 -18.62
N VAL A 14 -12.97 -10.65 -19.13
CA VAL A 14 -11.60 -10.81 -18.62
C VAL A 14 -10.81 -9.50 -18.81
N GLU A 15 -11.12 -8.79 -19.89
CA GLU A 15 -10.60 -7.48 -20.26
C GLU A 15 -10.81 -6.46 -19.14
N ASP A 16 -11.99 -6.42 -18.51
CA ASP A 16 -12.29 -5.50 -17.40
C ASP A 16 -11.33 -5.73 -16.21
N PHE A 17 -11.04 -7.00 -15.89
CA PHE A 17 -10.10 -7.35 -14.82
C PHE A 17 -8.65 -6.99 -15.22
N LEU A 18 -8.26 -7.23 -16.48
CA LEU A 18 -6.93 -6.85 -16.95
C LEU A 18 -6.73 -5.33 -16.90
N GLU A 19 -7.75 -4.54 -17.26
CA GLU A 19 -7.72 -3.07 -17.18
C GLU A 19 -7.56 -2.58 -15.73
N LYS A 20 -8.23 -3.23 -14.78
CA LYS A 20 -8.06 -2.98 -13.33
C LYS A 20 -6.72 -3.47 -12.78
N GLY A 21 -5.92 -4.18 -13.58
CA GLY A 21 -4.61 -4.66 -13.20
C GLY A 21 -4.61 -5.97 -12.45
N TYR A 22 -5.60 -6.84 -12.64
CA TYR A 22 -5.44 -8.23 -12.22
C TYR A 22 -4.39 -8.91 -13.09
N LEU A 23 -3.49 -9.68 -12.47
CA LEU A 23 -2.44 -10.39 -13.19
C LEU A 23 -3.05 -11.61 -13.91
N PRO A 24 -2.65 -11.88 -15.17
CA PRO A 24 -3.12 -13.06 -15.89
C PRO A 24 -2.91 -14.36 -15.13
N GLU A 25 -1.80 -14.49 -14.39
CA GLU A 25 -1.49 -15.65 -13.56
C GLU A 25 -2.53 -15.86 -12.45
N ALA A 26 -2.93 -14.78 -11.78
CA ALA A 26 -3.94 -14.82 -10.74
C ALA A 26 -5.32 -15.17 -11.31
N LEU A 27 -5.67 -14.62 -12.48
CA LEU A 27 -6.92 -14.94 -13.16
C LEU A 27 -6.98 -16.41 -13.59
N ASN A 28 -5.88 -16.93 -14.17
CA ASN A 28 -5.79 -18.33 -14.56
C ASN A 28 -5.96 -19.27 -13.36
N ASN A 29 -5.24 -19.03 -12.26
CA ASN A 29 -5.38 -19.84 -11.06
C ASN A 29 -6.78 -19.71 -10.46
N PHE A 30 -7.32 -18.50 -10.37
CA PHE A 30 -8.64 -18.27 -9.80
C PHE A 30 -9.72 -19.02 -10.60
N VAL A 31 -9.70 -18.87 -11.94
CA VAL A 31 -10.64 -19.56 -12.84
C VAL A 31 -10.46 -21.07 -12.77
N ALA A 32 -9.22 -21.58 -12.68
CA ALA A 32 -8.99 -23.01 -12.52
C ALA A 32 -9.68 -23.54 -11.25
N LEU A 33 -9.59 -22.84 -10.12
CA LEU A 33 -10.25 -23.23 -8.86
C LEU A 33 -11.77 -23.03 -8.84
N LEU A 34 -12.36 -22.44 -9.88
CA LEU A 34 -13.82 -22.34 -10.01
C LEU A 34 -14.41 -23.69 -10.44
N GLY A 35 -14.67 -24.55 -9.46
CA GLY A 35 -15.33 -25.84 -9.66
C GLY A 35 -14.36 -27.03 -9.77
N TRP A 36 -13.06 -26.79 -9.82
CA TRP A 36 -12.04 -27.83 -9.67
C TRP A 36 -11.40 -27.76 -8.28
N ASN A 37 -11.11 -28.93 -7.70
CA ASN A 37 -10.39 -29.04 -6.43
C ASN A 37 -9.10 -29.86 -6.62
N PRO A 38 -7.93 -29.35 -6.18
CA PRO A 38 -6.64 -30.04 -6.36
C PRO A 38 -6.47 -31.28 -5.46
N GLY A 39 -7.45 -31.64 -4.63
CA GLY A 39 -7.39 -32.69 -3.62
C GLY A 39 -6.54 -32.33 -2.39
N THR A 40 -6.13 -31.07 -2.28
CA THR A 40 -5.28 -30.53 -1.22
C THR A 40 -5.75 -29.13 -0.83
N ASP A 41 -5.15 -28.54 0.20
CA ASP A 41 -5.41 -27.16 0.62
C ASP A 41 -4.59 -26.11 -0.16
N GLN A 42 -3.84 -26.52 -1.20
CA GLN A 42 -3.09 -25.59 -2.04
C GLN A 42 -4.06 -24.76 -2.89
N GLU A 43 -3.97 -23.43 -2.80
CA GLU A 43 -4.79 -22.52 -3.60
C GLU A 43 -3.99 -21.66 -4.59
N ILE A 44 -2.67 -21.59 -4.41
CA ILE A 44 -1.77 -20.78 -5.25
C ILE A 44 -0.94 -21.70 -6.14
N PHE A 45 -1.03 -21.49 -7.45
CA PHE A 45 -0.40 -22.30 -8.48
C PHE A 45 0.22 -21.44 -9.58
N SER A 46 1.42 -21.81 -10.02
CA SER A 46 1.92 -21.42 -11.33
C SER A 46 1.10 -22.09 -12.44
N ILE A 47 1.21 -21.57 -13.66
CA ILE A 47 0.54 -22.18 -14.82
C ILE A 47 1.04 -23.61 -15.07
N ASP A 48 2.32 -23.89 -14.85
CA ASP A 48 2.92 -25.21 -15.05
C ASP A 48 2.40 -26.22 -14.01
N GLU A 49 2.23 -25.79 -12.75
CA GLU A 49 1.62 -26.62 -11.71
C GLU A 49 0.16 -26.92 -12.05
N LEU A 50 -0.62 -25.94 -12.54
CA LEU A 50 -1.99 -26.17 -13.01
C LEU A 50 -2.03 -27.21 -14.13
N ILE A 51 -1.19 -27.05 -15.16
CA ILE A 51 -1.12 -27.99 -16.29
C ILE A 51 -0.80 -29.42 -15.80
N THR A 52 0.09 -29.55 -14.83
CA THR A 52 0.53 -30.85 -14.31
C THR A 52 -0.51 -31.52 -13.40
N THR A 53 -1.23 -30.72 -12.60
CA THR A 53 -2.12 -31.24 -11.55
C THR A 53 -3.58 -31.30 -11.96
N PHE A 54 -3.99 -30.55 -12.99
CA PHE A 54 -5.38 -30.47 -13.41
C PHE A 54 -5.90 -31.80 -13.95
N SER A 55 -7.13 -32.14 -13.57
CA SER A 55 -7.80 -33.36 -14.01
C SER A 55 -9.31 -33.13 -14.05
N LEU A 56 -9.96 -33.64 -15.09
CA LEU A 56 -11.41 -33.47 -15.29
C LEU A 56 -12.23 -34.25 -14.24
N GLU A 57 -11.68 -35.33 -13.70
CA GLU A 57 -12.31 -36.16 -12.66
C GLU A 57 -12.55 -35.37 -11.36
N ARG A 58 -11.77 -34.31 -11.13
CA ARG A 58 -11.86 -33.45 -9.95
C ARG A 58 -12.66 -32.16 -10.19
N VAL A 59 -13.33 -32.06 -11.33
CA VAL A 59 -14.27 -30.97 -11.62
C VAL A 59 -15.66 -31.33 -11.10
N HIS A 60 -16.16 -30.55 -10.16
CA HIS A 60 -17.48 -30.72 -9.56
C HIS A 60 -18.59 -30.14 -10.45
N LYS A 61 -19.77 -30.78 -10.43
CA LYS A 61 -20.94 -30.40 -11.24
C LYS A 61 -21.73 -29.21 -10.69
N SER A 62 -21.43 -28.75 -9.47
CA SER A 62 -22.07 -27.59 -8.87
C SER A 62 -21.62 -26.31 -9.55
N GLY A 63 -22.51 -25.33 -9.70
CA GLY A 63 -22.15 -24.02 -10.22
C GLY A 63 -21.07 -23.36 -9.37
N ALA A 64 -20.01 -22.87 -10.00
CA ALA A 64 -18.98 -22.09 -9.32
C ALA A 64 -19.50 -20.70 -8.95
N VAL A 65 -19.15 -20.24 -7.76
CA VAL A 65 -19.46 -18.91 -7.27
C VAL A 65 -18.24 -18.03 -7.45
N PHE A 66 -18.43 -16.86 -8.08
CA PHE A 66 -17.36 -15.89 -8.21
C PHE A 66 -17.19 -15.13 -6.89
N ASP A 67 -16.02 -15.27 -6.28
CA ASP A 67 -15.64 -14.62 -5.04
C ASP A 67 -14.56 -13.56 -5.32
N LEU A 68 -14.98 -12.30 -5.46
CA LEU A 68 -14.09 -11.17 -5.71
C LEU A 68 -13.09 -10.93 -4.55
N PRO A 69 -13.47 -11.00 -3.26
CA PRO A 69 -12.51 -11.01 -2.15
C PRO A 69 -11.41 -12.06 -2.29
N LYS A 70 -11.74 -13.30 -2.69
CA LYS A 70 -10.75 -14.36 -2.94
C LYS A 70 -9.83 -14.01 -4.10
N LEU A 71 -10.36 -13.51 -5.21
CA LEU A 71 -9.54 -13.06 -6.34
C LEU A 71 -8.59 -11.92 -5.94
N ASN A 72 -9.06 -10.95 -5.15
CA ASN A 72 -8.22 -9.86 -4.63
C ASN A 72 -7.08 -10.37 -3.74
N TRP A 73 -7.40 -11.29 -2.83
CA TRP A 73 -6.39 -11.93 -1.97
C TRP A 73 -5.35 -12.68 -2.79
N MET A 74 -5.80 -13.49 -3.76
CA MET A 74 -4.92 -14.25 -4.64
C MET A 74 -4.03 -13.33 -5.46
N ASN A 75 -4.60 -12.33 -6.13
CA ASN A 75 -3.85 -11.39 -6.97
C ASN A 75 -2.79 -10.61 -6.17
N ARG A 76 -3.09 -10.24 -4.92
CA ARG A 76 -2.12 -9.65 -4.01
C ARG A 76 -0.90 -10.55 -3.79
N LEU A 77 -1.09 -11.87 -3.67
CA LEU A 77 0.03 -12.81 -3.51
C LEU A 77 0.89 -12.87 -4.78
N TYR A 78 0.27 -12.89 -5.96
CA TYR A 78 1.00 -12.83 -7.23
C TYR A 78 1.78 -11.52 -7.40
N ILE A 79 1.19 -10.37 -7.05
CA ILE A 79 1.89 -9.07 -7.10
C ILE A 79 3.14 -9.09 -6.22
N ARG A 80 3.06 -9.67 -5.01
CA ARG A 80 4.19 -9.80 -4.09
C ARG A 80 5.30 -10.69 -4.62
N GLN A 81 4.96 -11.70 -5.42
CA GLN A 81 5.89 -12.65 -6.02
C GLN A 81 6.55 -12.12 -7.31
N LEU A 82 6.06 -11.02 -7.89
CA LEU A 82 6.67 -10.41 -9.07
C LEU A 82 8.14 -10.08 -8.79
N SER A 83 8.99 -10.34 -9.79
CA SER A 83 10.38 -9.89 -9.80
C SER A 83 10.44 -8.35 -9.68
N PRO A 84 11.50 -7.77 -9.10
CA PRO A 84 11.62 -6.33 -8.96
C PRO A 84 11.39 -5.56 -10.27
N ALA A 85 11.95 -6.04 -11.39
CA ALA A 85 11.76 -5.43 -12.70
C ALA A 85 10.30 -5.47 -13.17
N ARG A 86 9.63 -6.62 -13.06
CA ARG A 86 8.22 -6.75 -13.46
C ARG A 86 7.29 -5.96 -12.55
N ARG A 87 7.58 -5.92 -11.25
CA ARG A 87 6.86 -5.12 -10.27
C ARG A 87 6.96 -3.62 -10.57
N ASN A 88 8.16 -3.11 -10.85
CA ASN A 88 8.38 -1.73 -11.24
C ASN A 88 7.61 -1.36 -12.51
N SER A 89 7.67 -2.21 -13.54
CA SER A 89 6.91 -1.99 -14.78
C SER A 89 5.39 -2.00 -14.54
N TYR A 90 4.89 -3.02 -13.82
CA TYR A 90 3.47 -3.17 -13.52
C TYR A 90 2.94 -1.98 -12.70
N ILE A 91 3.50 -1.73 -11.51
CA ILE A 91 3.03 -0.65 -10.62
C ILE A 91 3.31 0.73 -11.23
N GLY A 92 4.46 0.91 -11.89
CA GLY A 92 4.81 2.14 -12.59
C GLY A 92 3.76 2.55 -13.63
N SER A 93 3.27 1.60 -14.42
CA SER A 93 2.19 1.89 -15.39
C SER A 93 0.91 2.41 -14.74
N PHE A 94 0.63 2.02 -13.49
CA PHE A 94 -0.53 2.50 -12.73
C PHE A 94 -0.26 3.83 -12.01
N LEU A 95 0.99 4.19 -11.73
CA LEU A 95 1.35 5.55 -11.30
C LEU A 95 1.05 6.55 -12.43
N ASP A 96 1.45 6.22 -13.67
CA ASP A 96 1.15 7.03 -14.86
C ASP A 96 -0.35 7.16 -15.10
N LYS A 97 -1.09 6.03 -15.07
CA LYS A 97 -2.56 6.03 -15.21
C LYS A 97 -3.27 6.83 -14.10
N ALA A 98 -2.68 6.90 -12.90
CA ALA A 98 -3.21 7.69 -11.80
C ALA A 98 -2.97 9.21 -11.97
N GLY A 99 -2.13 9.60 -12.94
CA GLY A 99 -1.80 11.00 -13.24
C GLY A 99 -0.72 11.57 -12.32
N PHE A 100 0.10 10.73 -11.69
CA PHE A 100 1.22 11.19 -10.88
C PHE A 100 2.40 11.63 -11.76
N ASP A 101 3.17 12.60 -11.28
CA ASP A 101 4.43 12.99 -11.93
C ASP A 101 5.49 11.91 -11.70
N THR A 102 5.73 11.11 -12.75
CA THR A 102 6.70 10.02 -12.76
C THR A 102 8.03 10.41 -13.41
N SER A 103 8.34 11.71 -13.51
CA SER A 103 9.60 12.21 -14.08
C SER A 103 10.86 11.80 -13.29
N ASP A 104 10.73 11.47 -12.01
CA ASP A 104 11.82 10.97 -11.16
C ASP A 104 11.76 9.42 -11.05
N PRO A 105 12.58 8.68 -11.81
CA PRO A 105 12.57 7.22 -11.78
C PRO A 105 13.04 6.63 -10.45
N ILE A 106 13.92 7.32 -9.71
CA ILE A 106 14.43 6.85 -8.41
C ILE A 106 13.31 6.94 -7.39
N LYS A 107 12.61 8.08 -7.32
CA LYS A 107 11.42 8.24 -6.48
C LYS A 107 10.37 7.19 -6.81
N ASN A 108 10.06 7.00 -8.10
CA ASN A 108 9.05 6.01 -8.51
C ASN A 108 9.39 4.60 -8.03
N GLN A 109 10.65 4.17 -8.17
CA GLN A 109 11.08 2.86 -7.68
C GLN A 109 10.90 2.72 -6.16
N LYS A 110 11.22 3.77 -5.39
CA LYS A 110 10.98 3.76 -3.94
C LYS A 110 9.49 3.70 -3.60
N VAL A 111 8.64 4.45 -4.33
CA VAL A 111 7.17 4.40 -4.17
C VAL A 111 6.64 3.00 -4.47
N VAL A 112 7.12 2.35 -5.55
CA VAL A 112 6.77 0.96 -5.87
C VAL A 112 7.08 0.03 -4.69
N GLU A 113 8.27 0.13 -4.12
CA GLU A 113 8.67 -0.70 -2.97
C GLU A 113 7.85 -0.38 -1.71
N ALA A 114 7.41 0.86 -1.53
CA ALA A 114 6.58 1.26 -0.40
C ALA A 114 5.14 0.71 -0.46
N ILE A 115 4.60 0.46 -1.65
CA ILE A 115 3.17 0.15 -1.82
C ILE A 115 2.86 -1.26 -2.33
N TYR A 116 3.80 -1.98 -2.94
CA TYR A 116 3.46 -3.25 -3.63
C TYR A 116 2.82 -4.31 -2.73
N GLN A 117 3.16 -4.34 -1.43
CA GLN A 117 2.57 -5.29 -0.49
C GLN A 117 1.14 -4.90 -0.07
N ARG A 118 0.74 -3.65 -0.34
CA ARG A 118 -0.49 -3.00 0.11
C ARG A 118 -1.61 -3.07 -0.93
N ILE A 119 -1.25 -3.21 -2.21
CA ILE A 119 -2.22 -3.30 -3.31
C ILE A 119 -2.74 -4.73 -3.53
N SER A 120 -4.00 -4.84 -3.94
CA SER A 120 -4.64 -6.08 -4.41
C SER A 120 -4.68 -6.15 -5.92
N ASN A 121 -4.74 -5.01 -6.60
CA ASN A 121 -4.73 -4.86 -8.05
C ASN A 121 -4.19 -3.45 -8.41
N GLY A 122 -4.14 -3.13 -9.71
CA GLY A 122 -3.56 -1.87 -10.18
C GLY A 122 -4.36 -0.63 -9.79
N THR A 123 -5.67 -0.75 -9.57
CA THR A 123 -6.51 0.39 -9.18
C THR A 123 -6.21 0.91 -7.77
N ASP A 124 -5.69 0.05 -6.88
CA ASP A 124 -5.30 0.43 -5.52
C ASP A 124 -4.08 1.38 -5.51
N VAL A 125 -3.27 1.39 -6.58
CA VAL A 125 -2.04 2.21 -6.69
C VAL A 125 -2.33 3.69 -6.49
N LYS A 126 -3.43 4.21 -7.04
CA LYS A 126 -3.79 5.63 -6.89
C LYS A 126 -3.95 6.00 -5.42
N GLN A 127 -4.65 5.17 -4.65
CA GLN A 127 -4.89 5.44 -3.23
C GLN A 127 -3.59 5.32 -2.43
N GLU A 128 -2.88 4.21 -2.58
CA GLU A 128 -1.69 3.89 -1.78
C GLU A 128 -0.49 4.81 -2.09
N ALA A 129 -0.35 5.25 -3.34
CA ALA A 129 0.74 6.13 -3.74
C ALA A 129 0.46 7.62 -3.49
N SER A 130 -0.81 8.02 -3.33
CA SER A 130 -1.20 9.44 -3.29
C SER A 130 -0.40 10.29 -2.30
N ILE A 131 -0.05 9.74 -1.14
CA ILE A 131 0.69 10.43 -0.08
C ILE A 131 2.08 10.92 -0.53
N PHE A 132 2.71 10.28 -1.51
CA PHE A 132 4.05 10.62 -2.00
C PHE A 132 4.03 11.74 -3.06
N TYR A 133 2.85 12.14 -3.51
CA TYR A 133 2.64 13.14 -4.56
C TYR A 133 1.77 14.32 -4.08
N LEU A 134 1.47 14.42 -2.78
CA LEU A 134 0.76 15.56 -2.22
C LEU A 134 1.65 16.81 -2.19
N ASP A 135 1.13 17.99 -2.51
CA ASP A 135 1.84 19.27 -2.33
C ASP A 135 1.66 19.89 -0.95
N LYS A 136 0.52 19.62 -0.33
CA LYS A 136 0.15 20.09 1.00
C LYS A 136 -0.33 18.93 1.84
N LEU A 137 -0.18 19.05 3.15
CA LEU A 137 -0.67 18.05 4.08
C LEU A 137 -2.20 18.05 4.05
N GLU A 138 -2.79 16.91 3.70
CA GLU A 138 -4.24 16.70 3.73
C GLU A 138 -4.61 15.75 4.88
N ILE A 139 -5.13 16.28 5.98
CA ILE A 139 -5.61 15.44 7.08
C ILE A 139 -7.02 14.95 6.74
N ARG A 140 -7.12 13.69 6.31
CA ARG A 140 -8.34 13.11 5.73
C ARG A 140 -9.32 12.58 6.78
N GLU A 141 -8.79 12.04 7.87
CA GLU A 141 -9.57 11.26 8.84
C GLU A 141 -9.87 12.07 10.13
N PRO A 142 -11.08 11.97 10.71
CA PRO A 142 -11.37 12.55 12.02
C PRO A 142 -10.40 12.06 13.11
N GLU A 143 -10.08 10.76 13.11
CA GLU A 143 -9.14 10.17 14.06
C GLU A 143 -7.74 10.79 13.95
N ALA A 144 -7.26 11.09 12.74
CA ALA A 144 -5.99 11.75 12.51
C ALA A 144 -5.95 13.15 13.15
N ARG A 145 -7.05 13.92 13.08
CA ARG A 145 -7.16 15.21 13.75
C ARG A 145 -7.14 15.08 15.28
N GLU A 146 -7.83 14.08 15.82
CA GLU A 146 -7.84 13.82 17.27
C GLU A 146 -6.46 13.40 17.78
N ILE A 147 -5.67 12.65 16.98
CA ILE A 147 -4.28 12.34 17.31
C ILE A 147 -3.44 13.62 17.43
N LEU A 148 -3.59 14.57 16.50
CA LEU A 148 -2.83 15.82 16.54
C LEU A 148 -3.24 16.72 17.72
N LYS A 149 -4.51 16.70 18.14
CA LYS A 149 -5.02 17.47 19.30
C LYS A 149 -4.55 16.97 20.65
N LYS A 150 -3.96 15.78 20.74
CA LYS A 150 -3.43 15.26 22.01
C LYS A 150 -2.32 16.17 22.52
N SER A 151 -2.29 16.38 23.84
CA SER A 151 -1.30 17.27 24.49
C SER A 151 0.16 16.90 24.19
N SER A 152 0.43 15.61 23.94
CA SER A 152 1.76 15.11 23.58
C SER A 152 2.16 15.39 22.14
N ALA A 153 1.21 15.53 21.21
CA ALA A 153 1.50 15.58 19.78
C ALA A 153 2.35 16.79 19.39
N ARG A 154 2.03 17.98 19.92
CA ARG A 154 2.81 19.20 19.67
C ARG A 154 4.28 19.03 20.06
N ARG A 155 4.53 18.55 21.29
CA ARG A 155 5.88 18.29 21.79
C ARG A 155 6.63 17.28 20.91
N VAL A 156 5.97 16.20 20.50
CA VAL A 156 6.57 15.20 19.60
C VAL A 156 6.99 15.82 18.27
N LEU A 157 6.13 16.62 17.65
CA LEU A 157 6.38 17.23 16.34
C LEU A 157 7.46 18.33 16.39
N GLU A 158 7.48 19.13 17.46
CA GLU A 158 8.52 20.14 17.69
C GLU A 158 9.89 19.49 17.94
N THR A 159 9.96 18.45 18.80
CA THR A 159 11.20 17.69 19.02
C THR A 159 11.62 16.94 17.75
N PHE A 160 10.67 16.42 16.97
CA PHE A 160 10.95 15.80 15.67
C PHE A 160 11.67 16.76 14.73
N LEU A 161 11.15 17.98 14.56
CA LEU A 161 11.81 19.00 13.74
C LEU A 161 13.23 19.31 14.23
N SER A 162 13.39 19.56 15.54
CA SER A 162 14.70 19.84 16.13
C SER A 162 15.69 18.71 15.86
N LYS A 163 15.29 17.46 16.09
CA LYS A 163 16.17 16.30 15.91
C LYS A 163 16.48 16.01 14.45
N THR A 164 15.54 16.26 13.54
CA THR A 164 15.84 16.12 12.11
C THR A 164 16.80 17.19 11.61
N ASP A 165 16.79 18.39 12.18
CA ASP A 165 17.75 19.46 11.83
C ASP A 165 19.19 19.16 12.31
N GLU A 166 19.36 18.28 13.31
CA GLU A 166 20.66 17.84 13.83
C GLU A 166 21.34 16.74 12.98
N VAL A 167 20.59 16.10 12.07
CA VAL A 167 21.09 15.00 11.24
C VAL A 167 21.36 15.50 9.83
N ASP A 168 22.50 15.15 9.24
CA ASP A 168 22.87 15.54 7.87
C ASP A 168 21.99 14.87 6.80
N ASP A 169 21.76 13.55 6.94
CA ASP A 169 20.94 12.76 6.01
C ASP A 169 19.82 12.01 6.75
N LEU A 170 18.57 12.36 6.41
CA LEU A 170 17.39 11.75 7.00
C LEU A 170 16.90 10.63 6.08
N ASN A 171 17.24 9.39 6.44
CA ASN A 171 16.95 8.17 5.68
C ASN A 171 16.41 7.07 6.61
N ILE A 172 16.16 5.88 6.07
CA ILE A 172 15.61 4.72 6.79
C ILE A 172 16.38 4.44 8.10
N ASN A 173 17.72 4.50 8.06
CA ASN A 173 18.57 4.15 9.19
C ASN A 173 18.60 5.26 10.25
N THR A 174 18.73 6.52 9.83
CA THR A 174 18.82 7.65 10.76
C THR A 174 17.48 8.00 11.39
N PHE A 175 16.37 7.84 10.66
CA PHE A 175 15.02 8.08 11.17
C PHE A 175 14.67 7.23 12.40
N GLN A 176 15.05 5.95 12.42
CA GLN A 176 14.83 5.09 13.59
C GLN A 176 15.57 5.58 14.83
N ASN A 177 16.78 6.12 14.66
CA ASN A 177 17.55 6.68 15.76
C ASN A 177 16.95 8.01 16.24
N VAL A 178 16.56 8.89 15.33
CA VAL A 178 15.82 10.13 15.64
C VAL A 178 14.58 9.82 16.48
N MET A 179 13.77 8.83 16.08
CA MET A 179 12.57 8.46 16.85
C MET A 179 12.89 7.91 18.25
N LYS A 180 14.01 7.19 18.43
CA LYS A 180 14.47 6.74 19.76
C LYS A 180 14.93 7.90 20.64
N GLU A 181 15.63 8.88 20.06
CA GLU A 181 16.07 10.07 20.80
C GLU A 181 14.89 10.93 21.24
N ILE A 182 13.91 11.15 20.36
CA ILE A 182 12.66 11.84 20.73
C ILE A 182 11.96 11.09 21.86
N GLN A 183 11.93 9.75 21.81
CA GLN A 183 11.33 8.95 22.89
C GLN A 183 12.05 9.18 24.22
N ALA A 184 13.39 9.17 24.22
CA ALA A 184 14.21 9.36 25.41
C ALA A 184 14.05 10.77 25.99
N GLU A 185 14.01 11.80 25.15
CA GLU A 185 13.88 13.20 25.56
C GLU A 185 12.48 13.53 26.06
N THR A 186 11.44 13.00 25.41
CA THR A 186 10.06 13.35 25.73
C THR A 186 9.44 12.48 26.82
N GLY A 187 9.95 11.25 27.01
CA GLY A 187 9.35 10.24 27.87
C GLY A 187 8.01 9.68 27.35
N ILE A 188 7.62 10.03 26.12
CA ILE A 188 6.32 9.68 25.55
C ILE A 188 6.32 8.22 25.09
N ARG A 189 5.22 7.51 25.34
CA ARG A 189 5.09 6.09 24.98
C ARG A 189 5.02 5.92 23.46
N LYS A 190 5.47 4.76 22.97
CA LYS A 190 5.59 4.44 21.54
C LYS A 190 4.36 4.84 20.71
N GLN A 191 3.15 4.44 21.08
CA GLN A 191 1.97 4.79 20.25
C GLN A 191 1.73 6.31 20.15
N GLU A 192 1.88 7.04 21.25
CA GLU A 192 1.69 8.50 21.30
C GLU A 192 2.85 9.27 20.66
N LEU A 193 3.99 8.61 20.43
CA LEU A 193 5.14 9.14 19.71
C LEU A 193 5.01 8.96 18.19
N TRP A 194 4.69 7.75 17.73
CA TRP A 194 4.75 7.42 16.30
C TRP A 194 3.53 7.92 15.53
N MET A 195 2.35 7.98 16.15
CA MET A 195 1.12 8.38 15.47
C MET A 195 1.08 9.87 15.07
N PRO A 196 1.50 10.83 15.91
CA PRO A 196 1.60 12.23 15.48
C PRO A 196 2.53 12.41 14.28
N VAL A 197 3.70 11.76 14.28
CA VAL A 197 4.64 11.80 13.16
C VAL A 197 4.02 11.19 11.90
N ARG A 198 3.32 10.04 12.02
CA ARG A 198 2.60 9.45 10.89
C ARG A 198 1.59 10.41 10.28
N VAL A 199 0.71 10.96 11.11
CA VAL A 199 -0.35 11.86 10.65
C VAL A 199 0.26 13.12 10.06
N ALA A 200 1.31 13.67 10.68
CA ALA A 200 1.94 14.88 10.20
C ALA A 200 2.67 14.69 8.86
N LEU A 201 3.16 13.48 8.54
CA LEU A 201 3.83 13.19 7.27
C LEU A 201 2.91 12.68 6.16
N THR A 202 1.76 12.10 6.51
CA THR A 202 0.91 11.37 5.55
C THR A 202 -0.55 11.79 5.55
N GLY A 203 -1.01 12.50 6.59
CA GLY A 203 -2.40 12.92 6.74
C GLY A 203 -3.38 11.81 7.14
N VAL A 204 -2.91 10.58 7.32
CA VAL A 204 -3.70 9.37 7.58
C VAL A 204 -3.17 8.61 8.79
N THR A 205 -4.02 7.79 9.40
CA THR A 205 -3.64 6.94 10.55
C THR A 205 -2.99 5.63 10.14
N HIS A 206 -3.20 5.19 8.91
CA HIS A 206 -2.67 3.94 8.35
C HIS A 206 -2.06 4.20 6.98
N GLY A 207 -0.98 3.49 6.64
CA GLY A 207 -0.31 3.67 5.35
C GLY A 207 1.00 2.91 5.25
N PRO A 208 1.85 3.24 4.27
CA PRO A 208 3.20 2.72 4.14
C PRO A 208 4.03 2.89 5.41
N ASP A 209 5.09 2.10 5.53
CA ASP A 209 5.99 2.17 6.68
C ASP A 209 6.69 3.54 6.73
N LEU A 210 6.78 4.13 7.91
CA LEU A 210 7.28 5.51 8.04
C LEU A 210 8.74 5.68 7.60
N PRO A 211 9.67 4.74 7.84
CA PRO A 211 11.02 4.84 7.29
C PRO A 211 11.03 4.93 5.77
N LEU A 212 10.13 4.23 5.06
CA LEU A 212 9.99 4.35 3.61
C LEU A 212 9.39 5.70 3.21
N VAL A 213 8.43 6.22 3.98
CA VAL A 213 7.89 7.57 3.77
C VAL A 213 8.99 8.62 3.87
N ILE A 214 9.82 8.53 4.92
CA ILE A 214 10.94 9.44 5.13
C ILE A 214 11.98 9.34 4.02
N ASP A 215 12.28 8.14 3.54
CA ASP A 215 13.27 7.92 2.47
C ASP A 215 12.80 8.43 1.09
N ILE A 216 11.49 8.61 0.91
CA ILE A 216 10.86 9.10 -0.33
C ILE A 216 10.64 10.61 -0.29
N LEU A 217 10.22 11.16 0.84
CA LEU A 217 9.95 12.58 0.98
C LEU A 217 11.24 13.35 1.25
N ASP A 218 11.48 14.42 0.49
CA ASP A 218 12.62 15.28 0.77
C ASP A 218 12.46 16.04 2.10
N ARG A 219 13.59 16.52 2.64
CA ARG A 219 13.64 17.25 3.91
C ARG A 219 12.74 18.49 3.94
N ASN A 220 12.64 19.22 2.83
CA ASN A 220 11.81 20.43 2.77
C ASN A 220 10.32 20.06 2.83
N LYS A 221 9.92 18.98 2.16
CA LYS A 221 8.57 18.42 2.20
C LYS A 221 8.21 17.97 3.61
N ILE A 222 9.10 17.19 4.24
CA ILE A 222 8.96 16.73 5.63
C ILE A 222 8.74 17.92 6.55
N ARG A 223 9.65 18.90 6.54
CA ARG A 223 9.55 20.11 7.39
C ARG A 223 8.26 20.89 7.13
N SER A 224 7.89 21.09 5.86
CA SER A 224 6.65 21.77 5.47
C SER A 224 5.42 21.06 6.03
N PHE A 225 5.36 19.74 5.92
CA PHE A 225 4.24 18.93 6.40
C PHE A 225 4.13 18.95 7.93
N ILE A 226 5.25 18.81 8.66
CA ILE A 226 5.24 18.92 10.12
C ILE A 226 4.77 20.31 10.57
N ASN A 227 5.22 21.39 9.93
CA ASN A 227 4.78 22.75 10.25
C ASN A 227 3.28 22.99 9.95
N GLN A 228 2.76 22.42 8.85
CA GLN A 228 1.34 22.44 8.54
C GLN A 228 0.53 21.69 9.61
N ALA A 229 1.01 20.53 10.05
CA ALA A 229 0.40 19.78 11.15
C ALA A 229 0.37 20.59 12.44
N LEU A 230 1.49 21.21 12.85
CA LEU A 230 1.57 22.08 14.04
C LEU A 230 0.60 23.27 13.99
N THR A 231 0.45 23.88 12.81
CA THR A 231 -0.50 24.98 12.59
C THR A 231 -1.95 24.50 12.68
N SER A 232 -2.25 23.30 12.20
CA SER A 232 -3.62 22.75 12.20
C SER A 232 -4.19 22.44 13.59
N VAL A 233 -3.35 22.47 14.62
CA VAL A 233 -3.71 22.21 16.02
C VAL A 233 -3.64 23.43 16.92
N SER A 234 -3.21 24.57 16.39
CA SER A 234 -3.20 25.85 17.11
C SER A 234 -4.58 26.52 17.02
#